data_AF-U4UPG0-F1
#
_entry.id   AF-U4UPG0-F1
#
_cell.length_a   1.000
_cell.length_b   1.000
_cell.length_c   1.000
_cell.angle_alpha   90.00
_cell.angle_beta   90.00
_cell.angle_gamma   90.00
#
_symmetry.space_group_name_H-M   'P 1'
#
loop_
_entity.id
_entity.type
_entity.pdbx_description
1 polymer ?
#
loop_
_entity_poly.entity_id
_entity_poly.type
_entity_poly.pdbx_seq_one_letter_code
_entity_poly.pdbx_strand_id
1 'polypeptide(L)'
;MDWLCGGSLISDQHVLTAAHCSISHSGPPQKVRLGSVSLHNNDDFVQDFIIDYFVNHPEYKRPMKYHDIAIMFLKKFVTFTAFVRPACLNTVEKLPFTEARATGFGLTTHGMSGIFCIVLDDPYCMYSIIGVTSFGRFCGMSYSPGIYTKVDRYVEWIESTIWTTNHTKNELENV
;
A
#
# COMPACT_ATOMS: atom_id res chain seq x y z
N MET A 1 0.06 -6.66 19.61
CA MET A 1 0.49 -6.50 18.21
C MET A 1 -0.20 -5.26 17.71
N ASP A 2 0.57 -4.30 17.23
CA ASP A 2 0.05 -2.97 16.89
C ASP A 2 0.13 -2.78 15.36
N TRP A 3 -0.99 -2.33 14.78
CA TRP A 3 -1.08 -2.03 13.35
C TRP A 3 -0.80 -0.54 13.12
N LEU A 4 0.42 -0.23 12.70
CA LEU A 4 0.90 1.16 12.62
C LEU A 4 0.68 1.82 11.25
N CYS A 5 0.53 1.01 10.20
CA CYS A 5 0.37 1.48 8.84
C CYS A 5 -0.61 0.61 8.04
N GLY A 6 -1.25 1.24 7.05
CA GLY A 6 -1.99 0.57 6.00
C GLY A 6 -1.15 0.30 4.75
N GLY A 7 -1.72 -0.49 3.86
CA GLY A 7 -1.10 -0.98 2.64
C GLY A 7 -2.18 -1.46 1.67
N SER A 8 -1.91 -1.42 0.37
CA SER A 8 -2.84 -1.90 -0.67
C SER A 8 -2.16 -2.99 -1.45
N LEU A 9 -2.83 -4.12 -1.57
CA LEU A 9 -2.38 -5.24 -2.37
C LEU A 9 -2.40 -4.83 -3.85
N ILE A 10 -1.28 -4.99 -4.55
CA ILE A 10 -1.17 -4.66 -5.99
C ILE A 10 -0.87 -5.90 -6.85
N SER A 11 -0.52 -7.03 -6.23
CA SER A 11 -0.38 -8.35 -6.86
C SER A 11 -0.51 -9.45 -5.80
N ASP A 12 -0.26 -10.70 -6.15
CA ASP A 12 -0.27 -11.84 -5.24
C ASP A 12 0.91 -11.88 -4.25
N GLN A 13 1.94 -11.05 -4.42
CA GLN A 13 3.09 -11.03 -3.49
C GLN A 13 3.53 -9.62 -3.07
N HIS A 14 2.90 -8.57 -3.60
CA HIS A 14 3.37 -7.19 -3.42
C HIS A 14 2.29 -6.28 -2.85
N VAL A 15 2.67 -5.47 -1.86
CA VAL A 15 1.81 -4.48 -1.20
C VAL A 15 2.43 -3.10 -1.37
N LEU A 16 1.66 -2.16 -1.92
CA LEU A 16 2.03 -0.76 -2.01
C LEU A 16 1.75 -0.04 -0.69
N THR A 17 2.70 0.76 -0.23
CA THR A 17 2.63 1.49 1.04
C THR A 17 3.42 2.80 0.97
N ALA A 18 3.35 3.62 2.01
CA ALA A 18 4.25 4.74 2.19
C ALA A 18 5.65 4.26 2.66
N ALA A 19 6.71 4.95 2.23
CA ALA A 19 8.08 4.62 2.62
C ALA A 19 8.36 4.92 4.10
N HIS A 20 7.67 5.88 4.70
CA HIS A 20 7.79 6.14 6.13
C HIS A 20 7.31 4.97 7.00
N CYS A 21 6.51 4.05 6.45
CA CYS A 21 6.07 2.84 7.15
C CYS A 21 7.12 1.73 7.19
N SER A 22 8.21 1.83 6.40
CA SER A 22 9.25 0.78 6.33
C SER A 22 9.99 0.56 7.65
N ILE A 23 10.07 1.59 8.51
CA ILE A 23 10.72 1.47 9.82
C ILE A 23 10.13 2.46 10.83
N SER A 24 9.71 1.93 11.97
CA SER A 24 9.17 2.68 13.11
C SER A 24 10.17 2.70 14.27
N HIS A 25 9.85 3.42 15.36
CA HIS A 25 10.64 3.39 16.60
C HIS A 25 10.74 1.97 17.20
N SER A 26 9.76 1.11 16.92
CA SER A 26 9.70 -0.28 17.39
C SER A 26 10.31 -1.28 16.40
N GLY A 27 10.95 -0.79 15.33
CA GLY A 27 11.52 -1.60 14.25
C GLY A 27 10.65 -1.68 12.98
N PRO A 28 11.07 -2.47 11.99
CA PRO A 28 10.35 -2.64 10.73
C PRO A 28 9.08 -3.50 10.92
N PRO A 29 8.01 -3.24 10.14
CA PRO A 29 6.81 -4.07 10.17
C PRO A 29 7.14 -5.53 9.83
N GLN A 30 6.48 -6.47 10.48
CA GLN A 30 6.73 -7.90 10.31
C GLN A 30 5.59 -8.65 9.61
N LYS A 31 4.37 -8.11 9.68
CA LYS A 31 3.16 -8.78 9.18
C LYS A 31 2.28 -7.83 8.40
N VAL A 32 1.62 -8.37 7.38
CA VAL A 32 0.51 -7.76 6.67
C VAL A 32 -0.74 -8.60 6.91
N ARG A 33 -1.87 -7.95 7.18
CA ARG A 33 -3.18 -8.58 7.31
C ARG A 33 -4.06 -8.20 6.14
N LEU A 34 -4.62 -9.19 5.46
CA LEU A 34 -5.53 -9.01 4.32
C LEU A 34 -6.90 -9.63 4.63
N GLY A 35 -7.96 -9.14 3.96
CA GLY A 35 -9.31 -9.72 4.04
C GLY A 35 -10.08 -9.42 5.33
N SER A 36 -9.61 -8.45 6.13
CA SER A 36 -10.20 -8.11 7.42
C SER A 36 -11.00 -6.81 7.35
N VAL A 37 -12.21 -6.83 7.93
CA VAL A 37 -13.01 -5.62 8.21
C VAL A 37 -12.79 -5.11 9.64
N SER A 38 -12.08 -5.87 10.48
CA SER A 38 -11.87 -5.57 11.91
C SER A 38 -10.49 -6.00 12.37
N LEU A 39 -9.68 -5.04 12.86
CA LEU A 39 -8.29 -5.29 13.29
C LEU A 39 -8.15 -6.29 14.46
N HIS A 40 -9.23 -6.55 15.20
CA HIS A 40 -9.22 -7.37 16.42
C HIS A 40 -9.95 -8.71 16.29
N ASN A 41 -10.73 -8.92 15.22
CA ASN A 41 -11.48 -10.17 15.04
C ASN A 41 -10.72 -11.11 14.11
N ASN A 42 -10.71 -12.38 14.51
CA ASN A 42 -10.09 -13.47 13.76
C ASN A 42 -11.16 -14.12 12.87
N ASP A 43 -11.72 -13.34 11.94
CA ASP A 43 -12.70 -13.86 10.98
C ASP A 43 -12.03 -14.91 10.08
N ASP A 44 -12.77 -15.94 9.65
CA ASP A 44 -12.24 -17.06 8.86
C ASP A 44 -11.65 -16.64 7.49
N PHE A 45 -11.91 -15.42 7.05
CA PHE A 45 -11.47 -14.87 5.76
C PHE A 45 -10.16 -14.08 5.86
N VAL A 46 -9.62 -13.89 7.07
CA VAL A 46 -8.40 -13.12 7.33
C VAL A 46 -7.17 -13.93 6.92
N GLN A 47 -6.27 -13.30 6.17
CA GLN A 47 -5.00 -13.89 5.79
C GLN A 47 -3.85 -13.02 6.30
N ASP A 48 -3.02 -13.58 7.19
CA ASP A 48 -1.81 -12.92 7.71
C ASP A 48 -0.56 -13.41 6.97
N PHE A 49 0.22 -12.47 6.45
CA PHE A 49 1.45 -12.73 5.70
C PHE A 49 2.65 -12.14 6.41
N ILE A 50 3.76 -12.88 6.40
CA ILE A 50 5.07 -12.39 6.87
C ILE A 50 5.71 -11.58 5.75
N ILE A 51 6.25 -10.43 6.11
CA ILE A 51 6.98 -9.57 5.20
C ILE A 51 8.39 -10.13 5.01
N ASP A 52 8.84 -10.19 3.76
CA ASP A 52 10.18 -10.62 3.39
C ASP A 52 11.16 -9.44 3.46
N TYR A 53 10.91 -8.41 2.64
CA TYR A 53 11.69 -7.18 2.61
C TYR A 53 10.88 -6.00 2.05
N PHE A 54 11.47 -4.81 2.10
CA PHE A 54 10.91 -3.57 1.61
C PHE A 54 11.82 -2.97 0.54
N VAL A 55 11.21 -2.38 -0.48
CA VAL A 55 11.90 -1.52 -1.45
C VAL A 55 11.31 -0.12 -1.35
N ASN A 56 12.08 0.80 -0.76
CA ASN A 56 11.73 2.21 -0.75
C ASN A 56 12.11 2.85 -2.08
N HIS A 57 11.38 3.88 -2.50
CA HIS A 57 11.80 4.69 -3.64
C HIS A 57 13.24 5.21 -3.44
N PRO A 58 14.14 5.14 -4.43
CA PRO A 58 15.56 5.49 -4.26
C PRO A 58 15.77 6.96 -3.87
N GLU A 59 14.86 7.84 -4.27
CA GLU A 59 14.91 9.27 -3.93
C GLU A 59 14.27 9.59 -2.57
N TYR A 60 13.66 8.60 -1.91
CA TYR A 60 13.09 8.79 -0.58
C TYR A 60 14.21 9.01 0.46
N LYS A 61 14.19 10.16 1.12
CA LYS A 61 15.15 10.51 2.17
C LYS A 61 14.44 10.93 3.44
N ARG A 62 14.68 10.23 4.55
CA ARG A 62 14.22 10.69 5.87
C ARG A 62 15.02 11.93 6.30
N PRO A 63 14.40 12.93 6.97
CA PRO A 63 13.00 12.99 7.45
C PRO A 63 12.01 13.60 6.43
N MET A 64 12.45 13.87 5.19
CA MET A 64 11.61 14.50 4.17
C MET A 64 10.45 13.59 3.76
N LYS A 65 9.35 14.21 3.30
CA LYS A 65 8.12 13.54 2.87
C LYS A 65 7.98 13.40 1.35
N TYR A 66 9.04 13.75 0.61
CA TYR A 66 9.08 13.58 -0.85
C TYR A 66 9.37 12.12 -1.20
N HIS A 67 8.77 11.64 -2.29
CA HIS A 67 8.89 10.25 -2.75
C HIS A 67 8.52 9.23 -1.67
N ASP A 68 7.52 9.54 -0.84
CA ASP A 68 7.08 8.69 0.27
C ASP A 68 6.22 7.53 -0.23
N ILE A 69 6.87 6.59 -0.91
CA ILE A 69 6.29 5.40 -1.52
C ILE A 69 7.26 4.23 -1.44
N ALA A 70 6.74 3.06 -1.10
CA ALA A 70 7.50 1.82 -0.97
C ALA A 70 6.66 0.60 -1.33
N ILE A 71 7.33 -0.48 -1.69
CA ILE A 71 6.73 -1.78 -1.98
C ILE A 71 7.18 -2.77 -0.92
N MET A 72 6.23 -3.45 -0.28
CA MET A 72 6.49 -4.57 0.62
C MET A 72 6.37 -5.88 -0.15
N PHE A 73 7.36 -6.75 0.02
CA PHE A 73 7.39 -8.09 -0.55
C PHE A 73 6.96 -9.10 0.50
N LEU A 74 6.03 -9.98 0.16
CA LEU A 74 5.53 -11.02 1.07
C LEU A 74 6.30 -12.33 0.87
N LYS A 75 6.56 -13.06 1.96
CA LYS A 75 7.23 -14.37 1.89
C LYS A 75 6.40 -15.47 1.21
N LYS A 76 5.08 -15.30 1.16
CA LYS A 76 4.14 -16.26 0.56
C LYS A 76 3.19 -15.54 -0.39
N PHE A 77 2.77 -16.27 -1.41
CA PHE A 77 1.74 -15.82 -2.35
C PHE A 77 0.37 -15.76 -1.66
N VAL A 78 -0.35 -14.69 -1.94
CA VAL A 78 -1.69 -14.39 -1.44
C VAL A 78 -2.70 -15.20 -2.24
N THR A 79 -3.62 -15.86 -1.55
CA THR A 79 -4.75 -16.52 -2.22
C THR A 79 -5.87 -15.51 -2.42
N PHE A 80 -6.20 -15.22 -3.68
CA PHE A 80 -7.30 -14.31 -3.99
C PHE A 80 -8.65 -14.93 -3.66
N THR A 81 -9.51 -14.12 -3.02
CA THR A 81 -10.86 -14.52 -2.61
C THR A 81 -11.85 -13.42 -2.94
N ALA A 82 -13.13 -13.59 -2.56
CA ALA A 82 -14.10 -12.51 -2.63
C ALA A 82 -13.72 -11.29 -1.76
N PHE A 83 -12.90 -11.49 -0.73
CA PHE A 83 -12.50 -10.46 0.24
C PHE A 83 -11.06 -9.97 0.06
N VAL A 84 -10.25 -10.69 -0.72
CA VAL A 84 -8.84 -10.36 -0.97
C VAL A 84 -8.61 -10.29 -2.46
N ARG A 85 -8.48 -9.07 -2.99
CA ARG A 85 -8.17 -8.79 -4.39
C ARG A 85 -7.15 -7.66 -4.51
N PRO A 86 -6.29 -7.67 -5.53
CA PRO A 86 -5.39 -6.56 -5.79
C PRO A 86 -6.19 -5.35 -6.30
N ALA A 87 -5.68 -4.17 -5.99
CA ALA A 87 -6.13 -2.91 -6.58
C ALA A 87 -5.28 -2.57 -7.81
N CYS A 88 -5.89 -1.91 -8.78
CA CYS A 88 -5.21 -1.44 -9.98
C CYS A 88 -4.44 -0.13 -9.68
N LEU A 89 -3.36 0.12 -10.40
CA LEU A 89 -2.63 1.40 -10.32
C LEU A 89 -3.22 2.38 -11.32
N ASN A 90 -3.44 3.63 -10.89
CA ASN A 90 -3.86 4.66 -11.81
C ASN A 90 -2.70 5.11 -12.70
N THR A 91 -2.87 4.96 -14.01
CA THR A 91 -1.90 5.39 -15.03
C THR A 91 -2.27 6.73 -15.68
N VAL A 92 -3.46 7.28 -15.37
CA VAL A 92 -3.95 8.50 -16.00
C VAL A 92 -3.52 9.74 -15.20
N GLU A 93 -2.80 10.66 -15.85
CA GLU A 93 -2.30 11.89 -15.21
C GLU A 93 -3.42 12.85 -14.78
N LYS A 94 -4.46 12.98 -15.62
CA LYS A 94 -5.65 13.79 -15.35
C LYS A 94 -6.82 12.89 -14.95
N LEU A 95 -7.19 12.93 -13.67
CA LEU A 95 -8.36 12.21 -13.18
C LEU A 95 -9.62 12.82 -13.80
N PRO A 96 -10.48 12.03 -14.46
CA PRO A 96 -11.72 12.54 -15.06
C PRO A 96 -12.85 12.75 -14.04
N PHE A 97 -12.54 12.70 -12.74
CA PHE A 97 -13.50 12.75 -11.64
C PHE A 97 -13.07 13.74 -10.56
N THR A 98 -14.03 14.29 -9.84
CA THR A 98 -13.81 15.25 -8.74
C THR A 98 -13.90 14.63 -7.35
N GLU A 99 -14.36 13.37 -7.25
CA GLU A 99 -14.55 12.66 -5.98
C GLU A 99 -13.67 11.41 -5.91
N ALA A 100 -13.10 11.16 -4.73
CA ALA A 100 -12.23 10.03 -4.45
C ALA A 100 -12.33 9.65 -2.97
N ARG A 101 -12.14 8.36 -2.65
CA ARG A 101 -12.40 7.82 -1.31
C ARG A 101 -11.13 7.37 -0.62
N ALA A 102 -10.86 7.92 0.56
CA ALA A 102 -9.80 7.37 1.43
C ALA A 102 -10.36 6.20 2.26
N THR A 103 -9.64 5.09 2.28
CA THR A 103 -10.01 3.90 3.07
C THR A 103 -8.82 3.41 3.89
N GLY A 104 -9.08 3.07 5.16
CA GLY A 104 -8.07 2.55 6.08
C GLY A 104 -8.54 2.59 7.53
N PHE A 105 -7.88 1.82 8.39
CA PHE A 105 -8.19 1.72 9.82
C PHE A 105 -7.37 2.67 10.70
N GLY A 106 -6.99 3.84 10.17
CA GLY A 106 -6.06 4.76 10.85
C GLY A 106 -6.50 5.12 12.28
N LEU A 107 -5.57 5.00 13.24
CA LEU A 107 -5.74 5.49 14.61
C LEU A 107 -5.83 7.02 14.60
N THR A 108 -6.91 7.57 15.16
CA THR A 108 -7.19 9.02 15.23
C THR A 108 -6.21 9.80 16.14
N THR A 109 -5.23 9.15 16.75
CA THR A 109 -4.32 9.76 17.74
C THR A 109 -2.85 9.80 17.34
N HIS A 110 -2.37 8.95 16.42
CA HIS A 110 -0.98 9.00 15.94
C HIS A 110 -0.83 8.40 14.53
N GLY A 111 -0.64 9.26 13.53
CA GLY A 111 -0.12 8.89 12.21
C GLY A 111 -1.13 8.24 11.27
N MET A 112 -1.60 9.00 10.29
CA MET A 112 -2.46 8.49 9.23
C MET A 112 -1.64 7.72 8.19
N SER A 113 -1.83 6.41 8.10
CA SER A 113 -1.43 5.62 6.94
C SER A 113 -2.63 4.81 6.46
N GLY A 114 -3.51 5.47 5.71
CA GLY A 114 -4.55 4.81 4.89
C GLY A 114 -4.17 4.90 3.42
N ILE A 115 -4.86 4.19 2.54
CA ILE A 115 -4.62 4.33 1.09
C ILE A 115 -5.83 4.97 0.43
N PHE A 116 -5.53 5.84 -0.54
CA PHE A 116 -6.51 6.60 -1.28
C PHE A 116 -6.90 5.84 -2.54
N CYS A 117 -8.15 5.37 -2.56
CA CYS A 117 -8.69 4.51 -3.60
C CYS A 117 -9.88 5.19 -4.29
N ILE A 118 -9.95 5.11 -5.61
CA ILE A 118 -11.15 5.44 -6.38
C ILE A 118 -11.86 4.12 -6.75
N VAL A 119 -13.19 4.15 -6.76
CA VAL A 119 -14.03 3.07 -7.32
C VAL A 119 -14.08 3.26 -8.84
N LEU A 120 -13.69 2.24 -9.61
CA LEU A 120 -13.88 2.23 -11.07
C LEU A 120 -14.96 1.20 -11.44
N ASP A 121 -15.81 1.54 -12.39
CA ASP A 121 -16.83 0.66 -12.97
C ASP A 121 -16.25 -0.14 -14.16
N ASP A 122 -15.43 -1.18 -13.94
CA ASP A 122 -15.11 -2.23 -14.94
C ASP A 122 -14.41 -3.46 -14.29
N PRO A 123 -14.44 -4.70 -14.84
CA PRO A 123 -14.98 -5.86 -14.14
C PRO A 123 -13.91 -6.76 -13.48
N TYR A 124 -12.65 -6.35 -13.45
CA TYR A 124 -11.56 -7.18 -12.92
C TYR A 124 -10.81 -6.56 -11.72
N CYS A 125 -10.89 -5.23 -11.55
CA CYS A 125 -10.34 -4.49 -10.42
C CYS A 125 -11.44 -3.62 -9.81
N MET A 126 -11.82 -3.86 -8.55
CA MET A 126 -12.86 -3.05 -7.90
C MET A 126 -12.39 -1.60 -7.61
N TYR A 127 -11.07 -1.36 -7.50
CA TYR A 127 -10.51 -0.06 -7.13
C TYR A 127 -9.22 0.28 -7.87
N SER A 128 -9.03 1.57 -8.13
CA SER A 128 -7.78 2.13 -8.63
C SER A 128 -7.10 3.00 -7.57
N ILE A 129 -5.83 2.74 -7.30
CA ILE A 129 -4.99 3.52 -6.38
C ILE A 129 -4.49 4.74 -7.14
N ILE A 130 -4.88 5.92 -6.66
CA ILE A 130 -4.41 7.20 -7.21
C ILE A 130 -3.40 7.90 -6.29
N GLY A 131 -3.37 7.51 -5.02
CA GLY A 131 -2.53 8.15 -4.02
C GLY A 131 -2.21 7.24 -2.83
N VAL A 132 -0.99 7.39 -2.31
CA VAL A 132 -0.55 6.78 -1.04
C VAL A 132 -0.49 7.87 0.01
N THR A 133 -1.13 7.69 1.18
CA THR A 133 -1.09 8.71 2.24
C THR A 133 0.32 8.87 2.76
N SER A 134 0.86 10.11 2.72
CA SER A 134 2.18 10.42 3.26
C SER A 134 2.10 11.11 4.62
N PHE A 135 1.25 12.13 4.73
CA PHE A 135 1.06 12.86 5.99
C PHE A 135 -0.33 13.47 6.08
N GLY A 136 -0.87 13.47 7.29
CA GLY A 136 -2.13 14.09 7.66
C GLY A 136 -2.31 13.83 9.15
N ARG A 137 -2.72 14.85 9.91
CA ARG A 137 -2.87 14.72 11.37
C ARG A 137 -4.25 14.15 11.73
N PHE A 138 -5.29 14.59 11.01
CA PHE A 138 -6.70 14.25 11.24
C PHE A 138 -7.47 14.24 9.90
N CYS A 139 -8.40 13.30 9.69
CA CYS A 139 -9.31 13.32 8.55
C CYS A 139 -10.43 14.32 8.83
N GLY A 140 -10.80 15.15 7.85
CA GLY A 140 -11.98 16.00 7.94
C GLY A 140 -11.85 17.27 8.79
N MET A 141 -10.64 17.69 9.20
CA MET A 141 -10.42 19.01 9.80
C MET A 141 -10.11 20.08 8.75
N SER A 142 -10.83 21.20 8.78
CA SER A 142 -10.75 22.30 7.80
C SER A 142 -9.39 23.03 7.71
N TYR A 143 -8.40 22.67 8.52
CA TYR A 143 -7.07 23.33 8.59
C TYR A 143 -5.89 22.35 8.49
N SER A 144 -6.10 21.10 8.09
CA SER A 144 -5.03 20.11 7.92
C SER A 144 -5.31 19.21 6.72
N PRO A 145 -5.00 19.67 5.49
CA PRO A 145 -5.21 18.84 4.30
C PRO A 145 -4.34 17.58 4.37
N GLY A 146 -4.90 16.45 3.96
CA GLY A 146 -4.14 15.21 3.77
C GLY A 146 -3.22 15.34 2.56
N ILE A 147 -1.96 14.97 2.74
CA ILE A 147 -0.94 14.94 1.68
C ILE A 147 -0.77 13.50 1.22
N TYR A 148 -0.92 13.30 -0.09
CA TYR A 148 -0.82 11.99 -0.74
C TYR A 148 0.30 12.01 -1.79
N THR A 149 1.08 10.94 -1.85
CA THR A 149 2.00 10.65 -2.94
C THR A 149 1.20 10.21 -4.17
N LYS A 150 1.24 10.99 -5.25
CA LYS A 150 0.48 10.73 -6.48
C LYS A 150 1.06 9.51 -7.22
N VAL A 151 0.26 8.45 -7.40
CA VAL A 151 0.74 7.13 -7.87
C VAL A 151 1.15 7.12 -9.34
N ASP A 152 0.48 7.89 -10.20
CA ASP A 152 0.77 8.00 -11.64
C ASP A 152 2.24 8.34 -11.93
N ARG A 153 2.87 9.16 -11.07
CA ARG A 153 4.28 9.55 -11.18
C ARG A 153 5.28 8.42 -10.89
N TYR A 154 4.82 7.31 -10.32
CA TYR A 154 5.68 6.22 -9.86
C TYR A 154 5.34 4.88 -10.52
N VAL A 155 4.40 4.84 -11.47
CA VAL A 155 4.00 3.58 -12.14
C VAL A 155 5.21 2.89 -12.77
N GLU A 156 6.06 3.61 -13.50
CA GLU A 156 7.27 3.05 -14.12
C GLU A 156 8.25 2.47 -13.08
N TRP A 157 8.40 3.15 -11.94
CA TRP A 157 9.23 2.64 -10.84
C TRP A 157 8.61 1.40 -10.17
N ILE A 158 7.29 1.38 -9.99
CA ILE A 158 6.58 0.25 -9.39
C ILE A 158 6.72 -0.98 -10.29
N GLU A 159 6.44 -0.83 -11.58
CA GLU A 159 6.56 -1.90 -12.56
C GLU A 159 8.00 -2.43 -12.64
N SER A 160 8.98 -1.54 -12.82
CA SER A 160 10.39 -1.98 -12.89
C SER A 160 10.84 -2.70 -11.63
N THR A 161 10.38 -2.28 -10.44
CA THR A 161 10.72 -2.94 -9.17
C THR A 161 10.14 -4.35 -9.08
N ILE A 162 8.86 -4.53 -9.46
CA ILE A 162 8.17 -5.83 -9.38
C ILE A 162 8.70 -6.80 -10.44
N TRP A 163 8.92 -6.33 -11.68
CA TRP A 163 9.39 -7.21 -12.75
C TRP A 163 10.84 -7.62 -12.57
N THR A 164 11.72 -6.70 -12.14
CA THR A 164 13.15 -7.01 -11.93
C THR A 164 13.34 -8.07 -10.84
N THR A 165 12.54 -8.00 -9.77
CA THR A 165 12.65 -8.95 -8.64
C THR A 165 12.10 -10.34 -8.97
N ASN A 166 11.08 -10.45 -9.81
CA ASN A 166 10.61 -11.74 -10.30
C ASN A 166 11.67 -12.45 -11.17
N HIS A 167 12.41 -11.70 -12.00
CA HIS A 167 13.51 -12.25 -12.78
C HIS A 167 14.64 -12.78 -11.88
N THR A 168 15.07 -12.00 -10.87
CA THR A 168 16.15 -12.43 -9.98
C THR A 168 15.76 -13.60 -9.09
N LYS A 169 14.51 -13.69 -8.63
CA LYS A 169 14.00 -14.89 -7.92
C LYS A 169 13.98 -16.12 -8.82
N ASN A 170 13.49 -15.99 -10.05
CA ASN A 170 13.46 -17.11 -11.00
C ASN A 170 14.87 -17.59 -11.37
N GLU A 171 15.87 -16.70 -11.43
CA GLU A 171 17.26 -17.09 -11.65
C GLU A 171 17.86 -17.82 -10.44
N LEU A 172 17.48 -17.44 -9.20
CA LEU A 172 17.94 -18.09 -7.97
C LEU A 172 17.26 -19.44 -7.68
N GLU A 173 16.03 -19.66 -8.17
CA GLU A 173 15.30 -20.93 -8.03
C GLU A 173 15.63 -21.95 -9.15
N ASN A 174 16.35 -21.53 -10.20
CA ASN A 174 16.77 -22.39 -11.32
C ASN A 174 18.28 -22.79 -11.26
N VAL A 175 18.92 -22.63 -10.10
CA VAL A 175 20.29 -23.11 -9.79
C VAL A 175 20.23 -24.11 -8.64
#